data_AF-A0A2N0ZUP8-F1
#
_entry.id   AF-A0A2N0ZUP8-F1
#
_cell.length_a   1.000
_cell.length_b   1.000
_cell.length_c   1.000
_cell.angle_alpha   90.00
_cell.angle_beta   90.00
_cell.angle_gamma   90.00
#
_symmetry.space_group_name_H-M   'P 1'
#
loop_
_entity.id
_entity.type
_entity.pdbx_description
1 polymer ?
#
loop_
_entity_poly.entity_id
_entity_poly.type
_entity_poly.pdbx_seq_one_letter_code
_entity_poly.pdbx_strand_id
1 'polypeptide(L)'
;MHTDNLTHSQATSNTSLLVQVMWIVLILSIAIGVGSYMLLMWGETVSQLLTATDKHFWYLSRASGVIAYALFWLAVVFGLLLSTRLGKHFNAARVFALHQYLSLMAVGFAAFHAGILLADNYLNLHIWQILVPFGFQTDRVGVALGQMGFWLLFICAFSFYIKKYIGQSVWRWLHFLTFTAYMLISIHVFMVGSDSRALPLLLFYASSQTLVFVLTSYRLLMMKQVK
;
A
#
# COMPACT_ATOMS: atom_id res chain seq x y z
N MET A 1 -50.06 9.37 15.37
CA MET A 1 -49.47 9.96 14.14
C MET A 1 -47.94 9.88 14.25
N HIS A 2 -47.32 8.69 14.14
CA HIS A 2 -45.83 8.57 14.13
C HIS A 2 -45.21 7.23 13.70
N THR A 3 -45.89 6.37 12.93
CA THR A 3 -45.37 5.00 12.60
C THR A 3 -44.80 4.84 11.19
N ASP A 4 -45.12 5.73 10.25
CA ASP A 4 -44.85 5.49 8.83
C ASP A 4 -43.41 5.82 8.40
N ASN A 5 -42.63 6.50 9.26
CA ASN A 5 -41.30 6.98 8.90
C ASN A 5 -40.18 5.93 9.11
N LEU A 6 -40.41 4.92 9.96
CA LEU A 6 -39.40 3.90 10.30
C LEU A 6 -39.24 2.84 9.20
N THR A 7 -40.32 2.49 8.50
CA THR A 7 -40.33 1.45 7.46
C THR A 7 -39.64 1.92 6.18
N HIS A 8 -39.83 3.18 5.79
CA HIS A 8 -39.16 3.78 4.62
C HIS A 8 -37.65 3.96 4.80
N SER A 9 -37.21 4.27 6.03
CA SER A 9 -35.77 4.42 6.34
C SER A 9 -35.02 3.08 6.33
N GLN A 10 -35.63 2.01 6.84
CA GLN A 10 -35.03 0.67 6.82
C GLN A 10 -34.99 0.06 5.40
N ALA A 11 -36.02 0.29 4.59
CA ALA A 11 -36.07 -0.20 3.21
C ALA A 11 -34.99 0.44 2.31
N THR A 12 -34.69 1.73 2.52
CA THR A 12 -33.65 2.46 1.77
C THR A 12 -32.23 2.11 2.23
N SER A 13 -32.02 1.81 3.51
CA SER A 13 -30.70 1.33 3.98
C SER A 13 -30.37 -0.06 3.44
N ASN A 14 -31.34 -0.98 3.45
CA ASN A 14 -31.14 -2.36 3.00
C ASN A 14 -30.87 -2.46 1.50
N THR A 15 -31.55 -1.64 0.69
CA THR A 15 -31.29 -1.55 -0.76
C THR A 15 -29.90 -0.97 -1.06
N SER A 16 -29.45 0.06 -0.32
CA SER A 16 -28.10 0.63 -0.50
C SER A 16 -26.97 -0.36 -0.14
N LEU A 17 -27.19 -1.20 0.88
CA LEU A 17 -26.23 -2.20 1.31
C LEU A 17 -26.17 -3.39 0.34
N LEU A 18 -27.32 -3.85 -0.14
CA LEU A 18 -27.41 -4.86 -1.20
C LEU A 18 -26.67 -4.42 -2.47
N VAL A 19 -26.89 -3.18 -2.92
CA VAL A 19 -26.20 -2.62 -4.10
C VAL A 19 -24.68 -2.56 -3.87
N GLN A 20 -24.21 -2.15 -2.69
CA GLN A 20 -22.78 -2.13 -2.36
C GLN A 20 -22.16 -3.54 -2.39
N VAL A 21 -22.84 -4.53 -1.81
CA VAL A 21 -22.40 -5.93 -1.84
C VAL A 21 -22.35 -6.46 -3.27
N MET A 22 -23.37 -6.16 -4.10
CA MET A 22 -23.39 -6.55 -5.51
C MET A 22 -22.22 -5.96 -6.31
N TRP A 23 -21.87 -4.69 -6.10
CA TRP A 23 -20.70 -4.08 -6.76
C TRP A 23 -19.38 -4.68 -6.31
N ILE A 24 -19.23 -4.95 -5.01
CA ILE A 24 -18.02 -5.61 -4.47
C ILE A 24 -17.87 -7.01 -5.08
N VAL A 25 -18.96 -7.79 -5.09
CA VAL A 25 -18.97 -9.13 -5.69
C VAL A 25 -18.64 -9.03 -7.18
N LEU A 26 -19.26 -8.12 -7.93
CA LEU A 26 -18.99 -7.95 -9.36
C LEU A 26 -17.53 -7.60 -9.65
N ILE A 27 -16.94 -6.65 -8.90
CA ILE A 27 -15.54 -6.25 -9.06
C ILE A 27 -14.61 -7.42 -8.73
N LEU A 28 -14.88 -8.16 -7.65
CA LEU A 28 -14.10 -9.34 -7.30
C LEU A 28 -14.22 -10.44 -8.36
N SER A 29 -15.42 -10.70 -8.89
CA SER A 29 -15.67 -11.67 -9.96
C SER A 29 -14.92 -11.30 -11.24
N ILE A 30 -14.93 -10.02 -11.63
CA ILE A 30 -14.21 -9.52 -12.80
C ILE A 30 -12.70 -9.61 -12.55
N ALA A 31 -12.21 -9.22 -11.37
CA ALA A 31 -10.79 -9.30 -11.04
C ALA A 31 -10.28 -10.76 -11.05
N ILE A 32 -11.07 -11.70 -10.50
CA ILE A 32 -10.78 -13.14 -10.52
C ILE A 32 -10.86 -13.68 -11.95
N GLY A 33 -11.88 -13.30 -12.72
CA GLY A 33 -12.05 -13.73 -14.12
C GLY A 33 -10.93 -13.23 -15.04
N VAL A 34 -10.56 -11.96 -14.93
CA VAL A 34 -9.44 -11.38 -15.68
C VAL A 34 -8.11 -11.99 -15.20
N GLY A 35 -7.92 -12.13 -13.89
CA GLY A 35 -6.71 -12.76 -13.34
C GLY A 35 -6.54 -14.22 -13.77
N SER A 36 -7.62 -15.00 -13.77
CA SER A 36 -7.63 -16.40 -14.22
C SER A 36 -7.46 -16.52 -15.74
N TYR A 37 -8.11 -15.68 -16.53
CA TYR A 37 -7.92 -15.63 -17.99
C TYR A 37 -6.48 -15.25 -18.36
N MET A 38 -5.91 -14.25 -17.68
CA MET A 38 -4.51 -13.84 -17.88
C MET A 38 -3.55 -14.95 -17.47
N LEU A 39 -3.80 -15.64 -16.35
CA LEU A 39 -3.00 -16.77 -15.90
C LEU A 39 -3.09 -17.97 -16.87
N LEU A 40 -4.26 -18.27 -17.42
CA LEU A 40 -4.44 -19.37 -18.38
C LEU A 40 -3.82 -19.07 -19.74
N MET A 41 -3.90 -17.82 -20.21
CA MET A 41 -3.40 -17.42 -21.53
C MET A 41 -1.90 -17.11 -21.54
N TRP A 42 -1.38 -16.55 -20.45
CA TRP A 42 0.00 -16.07 -20.37
C TRP A 42 0.81 -16.78 -19.30
N GLY A 43 0.23 -17.66 -18.47
CA GLY A 43 0.92 -18.30 -17.35
C GLY A 43 2.11 -19.15 -17.79
N GLU A 44 1.96 -19.95 -18.84
CA GLU A 44 3.09 -20.73 -19.37
C GLU A 44 4.17 -19.84 -19.99
N THR A 45 3.78 -18.83 -20.77
CA THR A 45 4.72 -17.88 -21.37
C THR A 45 5.48 -17.09 -20.31
N VAL A 46 4.77 -16.62 -19.27
CA VAL A 46 5.35 -15.94 -18.12
C VAL A 46 6.24 -16.90 -17.35
N SER A 47 5.83 -18.14 -17.13
CA SER A 47 6.66 -19.17 -16.48
C SER A 47 7.93 -19.41 -17.27
N GLN A 48 7.87 -19.59 -18.59
CA GLN A 48 9.03 -19.80 -19.46
C GLN A 48 9.97 -18.59 -19.45
N LEU A 49 9.42 -17.38 -19.53
CA LEU A 49 10.19 -16.14 -19.39
C LEU A 49 10.84 -16.03 -18.00
N LEU A 50 10.13 -16.43 -16.95
CA LEU A 50 10.61 -16.51 -15.56
C LEU A 50 11.48 -17.75 -15.27
N THR A 51 11.76 -18.61 -16.26
CA THR A 51 12.71 -19.73 -16.12
C THR A 51 13.87 -19.68 -17.12
N ALA A 52 13.87 -18.74 -18.08
CA ALA A 52 14.90 -18.57 -19.11
C ALA A 52 16.30 -18.02 -18.65
N THR A 53 16.53 -17.82 -17.35
CA THR A 53 17.71 -17.26 -16.69
C THR A 53 17.73 -17.77 -15.24
N ASP A 54 18.88 -17.96 -14.62
CA ASP A 54 18.88 -18.56 -13.28
C ASP A 54 18.51 -17.55 -12.17
N LYS A 55 18.15 -16.30 -12.51
CA LYS A 55 18.03 -15.17 -11.56
C LYS A 55 16.77 -14.30 -11.70
N HIS A 56 15.69 -14.75 -12.34
CA HIS A 56 14.51 -13.87 -12.56
C HIS A 56 13.83 -13.44 -11.28
N PHE A 57 13.56 -14.38 -10.37
CA PHE A 57 12.92 -14.09 -9.09
C PHE A 57 13.73 -13.07 -8.29
N TRP A 58 15.06 -13.12 -8.41
CA TRP A 58 15.97 -12.17 -7.80
C TRP A 58 15.86 -10.76 -8.41
N TYR A 59 15.87 -10.62 -9.74
CA TYR A 59 15.73 -9.30 -10.38
C TYR A 59 14.32 -8.74 -10.18
N LEU A 60 13.31 -9.59 -10.30
CA LEU A 60 11.90 -9.22 -10.21
C LEU A 60 11.51 -8.84 -8.78
N SER A 61 11.98 -9.57 -7.76
CA SER A 61 11.75 -9.21 -6.35
C SER A 61 12.37 -7.85 -6.02
N ARG A 62 13.58 -7.56 -6.53
CA ARG A 62 14.23 -6.25 -6.33
C ARG A 62 13.50 -5.13 -7.04
N ALA A 63 13.20 -5.29 -8.32
CA ALA A 63 12.49 -4.28 -9.10
C ALA A 63 11.12 -3.97 -8.48
N SER A 64 10.33 -5.00 -8.17
CA SER A 64 9.03 -4.84 -7.52
C SER A 64 9.13 -4.19 -6.13
N GLY A 65 10.15 -4.51 -5.34
CA GLY A 65 10.38 -3.88 -4.03
C GLY A 65 10.70 -2.39 -4.14
N VAL A 66 11.59 -2.00 -5.06
CA VAL A 66 11.91 -0.58 -5.32
C VAL A 66 10.69 0.18 -5.84
N ILE A 67 9.92 -0.41 -6.76
CA ILE A 67 8.69 0.19 -7.28
C ILE A 67 7.64 0.35 -6.16
N ALA A 68 7.45 -0.67 -5.31
CA ALA A 68 6.55 -0.60 -4.17
C ALA A 68 6.92 0.55 -3.22
N TYR A 69 8.21 0.69 -2.89
CA TYR A 69 8.70 1.79 -2.06
C TYR A 69 8.47 3.15 -2.72
N ALA A 70 8.77 3.29 -4.01
CA ALA A 70 8.58 4.54 -4.76
C ALA A 70 7.11 4.97 -4.81
N LEU A 71 6.20 4.02 -5.08
CA LEU A 71 4.76 4.25 -5.07
C LEU A 71 4.29 4.67 -3.67
N PHE A 72 4.77 4.01 -2.62
CA PHE A 72 4.39 4.37 -1.26
C PHE A 72 4.92 5.75 -0.86
N TRP A 73 6.17 6.06 -1.20
CA TRP A 73 6.76 7.38 -1.00
C TRP A 73 5.94 8.47 -1.70
N LEU A 74 5.60 8.29 -2.97
CA LEU A 74 4.75 9.23 -3.71
C LEU A 74 3.38 9.35 -3.03
N ALA A 75 2.76 8.24 -2.62
CA ALA A 75 1.49 8.29 -1.89
C ALA A 75 1.58 9.16 -0.62
N VAL A 76 2.66 9.06 0.16
CA VAL A 76 2.92 9.92 1.33
C VAL A 76 3.09 11.38 0.93
N VAL A 77 3.87 11.68 -0.12
CA VAL A 77 4.07 13.05 -0.63
C VAL A 77 2.74 13.68 -1.03
N PHE A 78 1.92 12.99 -1.84
CA PHE A 78 0.61 13.48 -2.26
C PHE A 78 -0.36 13.63 -1.06
N GLY A 79 -0.28 12.74 -0.07
CA GLY A 79 -1.04 12.88 1.18
C GLY A 79 -0.65 14.13 1.98
N LEU A 80 0.66 14.43 2.07
CA LEU A 80 1.17 15.64 2.71
C LEU A 80 0.76 16.91 1.95
N LEU A 81 0.81 16.90 0.61
CA LEU A 81 0.33 18.00 -0.23
C LEU A 81 -1.16 18.29 0.01
N LEU A 82 -1.99 17.25 0.15
CA LEU A 82 -3.42 17.41 0.44
C LEU A 82 -3.68 17.91 1.87
N SER A 83 -2.85 17.48 2.83
CA SER A 83 -2.95 17.93 4.23
C SER A 83 -2.51 19.38 4.46
N THR A 84 -1.90 20.00 3.46
CA THR A 84 -1.42 21.39 3.48
C THR A 84 -2.16 22.23 2.44
N ARG A 85 -1.90 23.54 2.39
CA ARG A 85 -2.50 24.42 1.36
C ARG A 85 -1.89 24.19 -0.04
N LEU A 86 -0.80 23.44 -0.14
CA LEU A 86 -0.06 23.23 -1.38
C LEU A 86 -0.86 22.45 -2.43
N GLY A 87 -1.70 21.50 -2.02
CA GLY A 87 -2.55 20.74 -2.93
C GLY A 87 -3.51 21.61 -3.76
N LYS A 88 -3.87 22.80 -3.29
CA LYS A 88 -4.74 23.73 -4.03
C LYS A 88 -4.08 24.27 -5.30
N HIS A 89 -2.76 24.42 -5.32
CA HIS A 89 -2.03 24.90 -6.50
C HIS A 89 -2.04 23.89 -7.66
N PHE A 90 -2.25 22.60 -7.36
CA PHE A 90 -2.19 21.51 -8.34
C PHE A 90 -3.54 20.83 -8.59
N ASN A 91 -4.65 21.52 -8.28
CA ASN A 91 -6.01 20.96 -8.26
C ASN A 91 -6.13 19.82 -7.23
N ALA A 92 -6.73 20.15 -6.07
CA ALA A 92 -6.84 19.23 -4.94
C ALA A 92 -7.56 17.91 -5.27
N ALA A 93 -8.50 17.91 -6.22
CA ALA A 93 -9.19 16.69 -6.65
C ALA A 93 -8.25 15.72 -7.38
N ARG A 94 -7.36 16.24 -8.24
CA ARG A 94 -6.34 15.43 -8.93
C ARG A 94 -5.30 14.90 -7.95
N VAL A 95 -4.84 15.74 -7.02
CA VAL A 95 -3.91 15.34 -5.94
C VAL A 95 -4.50 14.22 -5.09
N PHE A 96 -5.78 14.34 -4.72
CA PHE A 96 -6.49 13.30 -3.99
C PHE A 96 -6.60 11.98 -4.79
N ALA A 97 -6.99 12.06 -6.07
CA ALA A 97 -7.08 10.87 -6.93
C ALA A 97 -5.72 10.17 -7.08
N LEU A 98 -4.63 10.93 -7.26
CA LEU A 98 -3.27 10.40 -7.31
C LEU A 98 -2.87 9.75 -5.99
N HIS A 99 -3.11 10.40 -4.85
CA HIS A 99 -2.87 9.81 -3.53
C HIS A 99 -3.57 8.45 -3.37
N GLN A 100 -4.85 8.37 -3.74
CA GLN A 100 -5.63 7.14 -3.65
C GLN A 100 -5.08 6.05 -4.57
N TYR A 101 -4.83 6.37 -5.84
CA TYR A 101 -4.32 5.40 -6.82
C TYR A 101 -2.93 4.88 -6.44
N LEU A 102 -2.01 5.77 -6.08
CA LEU A 102 -0.66 5.42 -5.65
C LEU A 102 -0.66 4.56 -4.38
N SER A 103 -1.55 4.85 -3.42
CA SER A 103 -1.67 4.05 -2.20
C SER A 103 -2.08 2.59 -2.50
N LEU A 104 -3.05 2.39 -3.38
CA LEU A 104 -3.49 1.04 -3.78
C LEU A 104 -2.43 0.32 -4.60
N MET A 105 -1.75 1.02 -5.52
CA MET A 105 -0.64 0.46 -6.29
C MET A 105 0.52 0.06 -5.38
N ALA A 106 0.85 0.87 -4.36
CA ALA A 106 1.88 0.53 -3.38
C ALA A 106 1.54 -0.77 -2.62
N VAL A 107 0.29 -0.94 -2.19
CA VAL A 107 -0.17 -2.19 -1.57
C VAL A 107 -0.06 -3.36 -2.54
N GLY A 108 -0.52 -3.19 -3.79
CA GLY A 108 -0.47 -4.22 -4.82
C GLY A 108 0.95 -4.67 -5.15
N PHE A 109 1.88 -3.72 -5.36
CA PHE A 109 3.28 -4.02 -5.63
C PHE A 109 4.02 -4.60 -4.43
N ALA A 110 3.70 -4.17 -3.20
CA ALA A 110 4.27 -4.77 -2.00
C ALA A 110 3.79 -6.22 -1.79
N ALA A 111 2.51 -6.50 -2.06
CA ALA A 111 1.98 -7.87 -2.05
C ALA A 111 2.61 -8.72 -3.16
N PHE A 112 2.78 -8.15 -4.36
CA PHE A 112 3.47 -8.80 -5.46
C PHE A 112 4.93 -9.13 -5.14
N HIS A 113 5.67 -8.17 -4.55
CA HIS A 113 7.03 -8.39 -4.06
C HIS A 113 7.10 -9.56 -3.07
N ALA A 114 6.20 -9.60 -2.08
CA ALA A 114 6.13 -10.71 -1.12
C ALA A 114 5.77 -12.05 -1.80
N GLY A 115 4.87 -12.03 -2.79
CA GLY A 115 4.49 -13.21 -3.58
C GLY A 115 5.63 -13.78 -4.42
N ILE A 116 6.48 -12.92 -5.01
CA ILE A 116 7.69 -13.35 -5.74
C ILE A 116 8.66 -14.05 -4.81
N LEU A 117 8.86 -13.51 -3.59
CA LEU A 117 9.74 -14.14 -2.60
C LEU A 117 9.21 -15.51 -2.16
N LEU A 118 7.89 -15.69 -2.07
CA LEU A 118 7.29 -17.00 -1.78
C LEU A 118 7.53 -18.02 -2.88
N ALA A 119 7.44 -17.58 -4.14
CA ALA A 119 7.62 -18.43 -5.30
C ALA A 119 9.10 -18.79 -5.57
N ASP A 120 10.03 -18.05 -4.96
CA ASP A 120 11.46 -18.31 -5.08
C ASP A 120 11.89 -19.54 -4.27
N ASN A 121 12.17 -20.64 -4.97
CA ASN A 121 12.68 -21.88 -4.36
C ASN A 121 14.07 -21.72 -3.74
N TYR A 122 14.79 -20.62 -4.00
CA TYR A 122 16.07 -20.37 -3.36
C TYR A 122 15.95 -20.24 -1.84
N LEU A 123 14.91 -19.54 -1.37
CA LEU A 123 14.69 -19.27 0.05
C LEU A 123 13.85 -20.35 0.75
N ASN A 124 13.16 -21.22 0.00
CA ASN A 124 12.29 -22.29 0.51
C ASN A 124 11.33 -21.80 1.62
N LEU A 125 10.64 -20.68 1.35
CA LEU A 125 9.79 -20.02 2.35
C LEU A 125 8.42 -20.68 2.47
N HIS A 126 7.92 -20.76 3.70
CA HIS A 126 6.52 -21.05 3.97
C HIS A 126 5.69 -19.76 4.02
N ILE A 127 4.41 -19.85 3.65
CA ILE A 127 3.48 -18.72 3.68
C ILE A 127 3.43 -17.99 5.04
N TRP A 128 3.51 -18.74 6.15
CA TRP A 128 3.48 -18.15 7.49
C TRP A 128 4.70 -17.28 7.77
N GLN A 129 5.86 -17.59 7.18
CA GLN A 129 7.08 -16.80 7.35
C GLN A 129 6.95 -15.42 6.72
N ILE A 130 6.10 -15.27 5.69
CA ILE A 130 5.82 -14.01 5.00
C ILE A 130 4.77 -13.20 5.73
N LEU A 131 3.75 -13.85 6.29
CA LEU A 131 2.63 -13.16 6.94
C LEU A 131 2.95 -12.73 8.38
N VAL A 132 3.79 -13.49 9.09
CA VAL A 132 4.08 -13.28 10.51
C VAL A 132 5.47 -12.67 10.69
N PRO A 133 5.58 -11.49 11.35
CA PRO A 133 6.87 -10.89 11.70
C PRO A 133 7.79 -11.86 12.43
N PHE A 134 9.10 -11.77 12.15
CA PHE A 134 10.16 -12.53 12.81
C PHE A 134 10.21 -14.04 12.50
N GLY A 135 9.50 -14.51 11.47
CA GLY A 135 9.52 -15.91 11.02
C GLY A 135 10.73 -16.31 10.15
N PHE A 136 11.51 -15.34 9.67
CA PHE A 136 12.72 -15.58 8.88
C PHE A 136 13.93 -15.90 9.77
N GLN A 137 14.81 -16.78 9.30
CA GLN A 137 16.07 -17.11 10.00
C GLN A 137 17.18 -16.09 9.70
N THR A 138 17.29 -15.66 8.44
CA THR A 138 18.21 -14.61 8.00
C THR A 138 17.50 -13.25 7.96
N ASP A 139 18.25 -12.17 8.20
CA ASP A 139 17.74 -10.79 8.16
C ASP A 139 16.45 -10.56 8.98
N ARG A 140 16.29 -11.36 10.03
CA ARG A 140 15.05 -11.52 10.82
C ARG A 140 14.41 -10.19 11.21
N VAL A 141 15.21 -9.25 11.70
CA VAL A 141 14.74 -7.93 12.12
C VAL A 141 14.35 -7.09 10.91
N GLY A 142 15.20 -6.99 9.90
CA GLY A 142 14.93 -6.20 8.70
C GLY A 142 13.67 -6.67 7.99
N VAL A 143 13.48 -7.99 7.83
CA VAL A 143 12.28 -8.57 7.23
C VAL A 143 11.05 -8.30 8.08
N ALA A 144 11.12 -8.47 9.41
CA ALA A 144 10.01 -8.17 10.31
C ALA A 144 9.52 -6.71 10.20
N LEU A 145 10.43 -5.75 10.03
CA LEU A 145 10.06 -4.34 9.80
C LEU A 145 9.28 -4.17 8.50
N GLY A 146 9.68 -4.86 7.43
CA GLY A 146 8.96 -4.86 6.15
C GLY A 146 7.55 -5.44 6.29
N GLN A 147 7.42 -6.56 7.01
CA GLN A 147 6.13 -7.22 7.26
C GLN A 147 5.19 -6.34 8.09
N MET A 148 5.68 -5.77 9.20
CA MET A 148 4.91 -4.84 10.02
C MET A 148 4.51 -3.59 9.23
N GLY A 149 5.45 -3.04 8.45
CA GLY A 149 5.21 -1.90 7.58
C GLY A 149 4.14 -2.16 6.52
N PHE A 150 4.18 -3.33 5.87
CA PHE A 150 3.18 -3.76 4.90
C PHE A 150 1.79 -3.87 5.54
N TRP A 151 1.68 -4.51 6.70
CA TRP A 151 0.38 -4.64 7.38
C TRP A 151 -0.18 -3.28 7.81
N LEU A 152 0.65 -2.38 8.32
CA LEU A 152 0.20 -1.02 8.63
C LEU A 152 -0.25 -0.28 7.36
N LEU A 153 0.52 -0.35 6.27
CA LEU A 153 0.15 0.23 4.97
C LEU A 153 -1.20 -0.33 4.47
N PHE A 154 -1.36 -1.65 4.51
CA PHE A 154 -2.58 -2.34 4.11
C PHE A 154 -3.78 -1.87 4.95
N ILE A 155 -3.68 -1.94 6.28
CA ILE A 155 -4.74 -1.50 7.19
C ILE A 155 -5.08 -0.03 6.95
N CYS A 156 -4.08 0.84 6.80
CA CYS A 156 -4.29 2.26 6.55
C CYS A 156 -5.01 2.51 5.21
N ALA A 157 -4.59 1.85 4.13
CA ALA A 157 -5.19 2.00 2.80
C ALA A 157 -6.66 1.55 2.81
N PHE A 158 -6.95 0.41 3.43
CA PHE A 158 -8.32 -0.13 3.48
C PHE A 158 -9.21 0.55 4.52
N SER A 159 -8.63 1.18 5.55
CA SER A 159 -9.38 1.93 6.58
C SER A 159 -10.26 3.04 5.98
N PHE A 160 -9.88 3.60 4.83
CA PHE A 160 -10.66 4.63 4.15
C PHE A 160 -12.03 4.11 3.69
N TYR A 161 -12.13 2.86 3.24
CA TYR A 161 -13.39 2.27 2.76
C TYR A 161 -14.34 1.91 3.90
N ILE A 162 -13.80 1.63 5.08
CA ILE A 162 -14.58 1.34 6.30
C ILE A 162 -14.73 2.56 7.22
N LYS A 163 -14.22 3.74 6.83
CA LYS A 163 -14.23 4.96 7.67
C LYS A 163 -15.63 5.36 8.16
N LYS A 164 -16.67 5.03 7.38
CA LYS A 164 -18.08 5.28 7.73
C LYS A 164 -18.54 4.50 8.98
N TYR A 165 -17.89 3.36 9.27
CA TYR A 165 -18.21 2.50 10.40
C TYR A 165 -17.32 2.79 11.63
N ILE A 166 -16.03 3.06 11.41
CA ILE A 166 -15.08 3.32 12.51
C ILE A 166 -15.06 4.78 12.98
N GLY A 167 -15.67 5.69 12.20
CA GLY A 167 -15.73 7.12 12.50
C GLY A 167 -14.47 7.89 12.13
N GLN A 168 -14.63 9.20 11.97
CA GLN A 168 -13.57 10.10 11.47
C GLN A 168 -12.37 10.20 12.42
N SER A 169 -12.60 10.10 13.74
CA SER A 169 -11.52 10.19 14.74
C SER A 169 -10.57 8.98 14.66
N VAL A 170 -11.13 7.77 14.66
CA VAL A 170 -10.36 6.51 14.56
C VAL A 170 -9.65 6.44 13.22
N TRP A 171 -10.35 6.79 12.13
CA TRP A 171 -9.73 6.83 10.80
C TRP A 171 -8.53 7.77 10.75
N ARG A 172 -8.61 8.96 11.37
CA ARG A 172 -7.47 9.90 11.43
C ARG A 172 -6.28 9.31 12.19
N TRP A 173 -6.52 8.64 13.32
CA TRP A 173 -5.47 7.98 14.09
C TRP A 173 -4.80 6.85 13.30
N LEU A 174 -5.61 5.97 12.69
CA LEU A 174 -5.09 4.92 11.80
C LEU A 174 -4.30 5.52 10.65
N HIS A 175 -4.83 6.54 9.98
CA HIS A 175 -4.14 7.17 8.86
C HIS A 175 -2.80 7.83 9.29
N PHE A 176 -2.67 8.28 10.54
CA PHE A 176 -1.38 8.76 11.05
C PHE A 176 -0.32 7.65 11.20
N LEU A 177 -0.74 6.38 11.37
CA LEU A 177 0.19 5.23 11.40
C LEU A 177 0.90 5.00 10.05
N THR A 178 0.45 5.65 8.97
CA THR A 178 1.16 5.62 7.67
C THR A 178 2.59 6.16 7.77
N PHE A 179 2.86 7.13 8.66
CA PHE A 179 4.24 7.60 8.89
C PHE A 179 5.11 6.52 9.55
N THR A 180 4.54 5.76 10.50
CA THR A 180 5.21 4.61 11.10
C THR A 180 5.45 3.53 10.05
N ALA A 181 4.45 3.20 9.23
CA ALA A 181 4.60 2.25 8.13
C ALA A 181 5.71 2.68 7.17
N TYR A 182 5.76 3.96 6.79
CA TYR A 182 6.79 4.53 5.93
C TYR A 182 8.18 4.37 6.54
N MET A 183 8.34 4.65 7.84
CA MET A 183 9.63 4.47 8.51
C MET A 183 10.06 3.00 8.58
N LEU A 184 9.15 2.09 8.95
CA LEU A 184 9.45 0.66 9.02
C LEU A 184 9.87 0.11 7.66
N ILE A 185 9.16 0.46 6.58
CA ILE A 185 9.50 0.03 5.22
C ILE A 185 10.82 0.67 4.78
N SER A 186 11.08 1.94 5.11
CA SER A 186 12.34 2.60 4.78
C SER A 186 13.54 1.91 5.42
N ILE A 187 13.41 1.54 6.71
CA ILE A 187 14.45 0.81 7.43
C ILE A 187 14.61 -0.60 6.85
N HIS A 188 13.52 -1.30 6.55
CA HIS A 188 13.54 -2.61 5.90
C HIS A 188 14.34 -2.59 4.61
N VAL A 189 14.05 -1.63 3.71
CA VAL A 189 14.73 -1.48 2.42
C VAL A 189 16.23 -1.22 2.62
N PHE A 190 16.62 -0.45 3.63
CA PHE A 190 18.03 -0.19 3.92
C PHE A 190 18.75 -1.39 4.55
N MET A 191 18.07 -2.14 5.43
CA MET A 191 18.66 -3.28 6.13
C MET A 191 18.79 -4.52 5.25
N VAL A 192 17.78 -4.81 4.44
CA VAL A 192 17.66 -6.07 3.68
C VAL A 192 18.01 -5.86 2.20
N GLY A 193 17.86 -4.65 1.67
CA GLY A 193 18.16 -4.34 0.28
C GLY A 193 19.66 -4.46 0.00
N SER A 194 20.07 -5.48 -0.75
CA SER A 194 21.46 -5.67 -1.16
C SER A 194 22.04 -4.49 -1.94
N ASP A 195 21.18 -3.79 -2.69
CA ASP A 195 21.58 -2.68 -3.57
C ASP A 195 21.42 -1.32 -2.87
N SER A 196 21.04 -1.31 -1.58
CA SER A 196 20.81 -0.09 -0.80
C SER A 196 22.04 0.82 -0.70
N ARG A 197 23.24 0.26 -0.89
CA ARG A 197 24.51 0.99 -0.89
C ARG A 197 24.95 1.44 -2.28
N ALA A 198 24.26 1.05 -3.34
CA ALA A 198 24.51 1.59 -4.67
C ALA A 198 24.15 3.07 -4.68
N LEU A 199 25.06 3.91 -5.19
CA LEU A 199 24.92 5.37 -5.15
C LEU A 199 23.56 5.88 -5.67
N PRO A 200 23.00 5.38 -6.79
CA PRO A 200 21.69 5.84 -7.27
C PRO A 200 20.55 5.57 -6.28
N LEU A 201 20.52 4.39 -5.66
CA LEU A 201 19.49 4.03 -4.69
C LEU A 201 19.68 4.78 -3.37
N LEU A 202 20.93 5.00 -2.95
CA LEU A 202 21.22 5.81 -1.77
C LEU A 202 20.71 7.26 -1.94
N LEU A 203 20.95 7.87 -3.10
CA LEU A 203 20.45 9.21 -3.42
C LEU A 203 18.92 9.24 -3.48
N PHE A 204 18.30 8.22 -4.06
CA PHE A 204 16.85 8.09 -4.09
C PHE A 204 16.27 7.97 -2.66
N TYR A 205 16.85 7.14 -1.80
CA TYR A 205 16.42 7.01 -0.41
C TYR A 205 16.64 8.31 0.37
N ALA A 206 17.82 8.92 0.29
CA ALA A 206 18.10 10.18 0.98
C ALA A 206 17.15 11.31 0.54
N SER A 207 16.91 11.45 -0.77
CA SER A 207 15.97 12.46 -1.29
C SER A 207 14.53 12.19 -0.87
N SER A 208 14.11 10.92 -0.86
CA SER A 208 12.77 10.53 -0.43
C SER A 208 12.50 10.90 1.05
N GLN A 209 13.44 10.59 1.94
CA GLN A 209 13.36 10.94 3.36
C GLN A 209 13.40 12.46 3.58
N THR A 210 14.30 13.16 2.87
CA THR A 210 14.44 14.61 2.96
C THR A 210 13.14 15.32 2.55
N LEU A 211 12.53 14.91 1.45
CA LEU A 211 11.28 15.51 0.97
C LEU A 211 10.12 15.30 1.97
N VAL A 212 9.96 14.08 2.48
CA VAL A 212 8.92 13.77 3.48
C VAL A 212 9.15 14.56 4.76
N PHE A 213 10.40 14.68 5.22
CA PHE A 213 10.76 15.47 6.40
C PHE A 213 10.44 16.96 6.22
N VAL A 214 10.80 17.56 5.07
CA VAL A 214 10.51 18.97 4.75
C VAL A 214 9.01 19.22 4.71
N LEU A 215 8.24 18.39 4.00
CA LEU A 215 6.79 18.53 3.89
C LEU A 215 6.08 18.33 5.24
N THR A 216 6.56 17.39 6.06
CA THR A 216 6.03 17.17 7.42
C THR A 216 6.32 18.37 8.32
N SER A 217 7.55 18.90 8.28
CA SER A 217 7.94 20.11 9.02
C SER A 217 7.09 21.31 8.61
N TYR A 218 6.90 21.51 7.30
CA TYR A 218 6.03 22.55 6.75
C TYR A 218 4.60 22.42 7.27
N ARG A 219 4.04 21.20 7.28
CA ARG A 219 2.71 20.91 7.84
C ARG A 219 2.62 21.28 9.33
N LEU A 220 3.62 20.91 10.14
CA LEU A 220 3.64 21.21 11.58
C LEU A 220 3.69 22.73 11.84
N LEU A 221 4.46 23.48 11.05
CA LEU A 221 4.55 24.93 11.15
C LEU A 221 3.22 25.61 10.77
N MET A 222 2.57 25.15 9.71
CA MET A 222 1.28 25.70 9.26
C MET A 222 0.14 25.44 10.26
N MET A 223 0.17 24.34 11.02
CA MET A 223 -0.83 24.10 12.07
C MET A 223 -0.71 25.07 13.25
N LYS A 224 0.50 25.58 13.56
CA LYS A 224 0.70 26.53 14.65
C LYS A 224 0.13 27.92 14.37
N GLN A 225 -0.01 28.29 13.08
CA GLN A 225 -0.49 29.61 12.65
C GLN A 225 -2.03 29.74 12.63
N VAL A 226 -2.76 28.64 12.84
CA VAL A 226 -4.25 28.61 12.82
C VAL A 226 -4.84 28.63 14.25
N LYS A 227 -3.98 28.72 15.27
CA LYS A 227 -4.38 29.04 16.65
C LYS A 227 -4.22 30.53 16.90
#